data_AF-A0AB32WP24-F1
#
_entry.id   AF-A0AB32WP24-F1
#
_cell.length_a   1.000
_cell.length_b   1.000
_cell.length_c   1.000
_cell.angle_alpha   90.00
_cell.angle_beta   90.00
_cell.angle_gamma   90.00
#
_symmetry.space_group_name_H-M   'P 1'
#
loop_
_entity.id
_entity.type
_entity.pdbx_description
1 polymer ?
#
loop_
_entity_poly.entity_id
_entity_poly.type
_entity_poly.pdbx_seq_one_letter_code
_entity_poly.pdbx_strand_id
1 'polypeptide(L)'
;MEGELKNFISVIIMGFISMYYCYYIAAKIPQGLPRLISLLPVITLFSVLPLNIHSFHIGTPVVFILAWITNFKLLLLAFEQGPLSPPPPGAHLFILTACSPFRIKQSQPKTKRTTGPNVVSEAANKAALLALLFHCYNYRQCFPRQVLLILYFFHTYLTIQLFLALAAIPALILLGVELEPQFNAPLLATSLQDFWGRRWNLRVSDTLRPTVYSPIRSVSTRIIGPRWASLPAVFATFLTSGLMHELIYYHITREFPTWEVTWFFVLQGIFVDIEIVLKKKLLFRLHRSVSGPLALANLAVTAGWLSYRQLLRNGVDEKVINEFNAFLEFLKRFSMI
;
A
#
# COMPACT_ATOMS: atom_id res chain seq x y z
N MET A 1 14.14 22.60 2.64
CA MET A 1 13.98 21.62 3.74
C MET A 1 13.12 22.17 4.88
N GLU A 2 13.35 23.39 5.37
CA GLU A 2 12.56 23.95 6.49
C GLU A 2 11.04 24.09 6.22
N GLY A 3 10.65 24.60 5.03
CA GLY A 3 9.24 24.71 4.65
C GLY A 3 8.53 23.35 4.57
N GLU A 4 9.22 22.34 4.05
CA GLU A 4 8.72 20.97 3.96
C GLU A 4 8.54 20.33 5.34
N LEU A 5 9.50 20.56 6.25
CA LEU A 5 9.41 20.10 7.64
C LEU A 5 8.22 20.74 8.36
N LYS A 6 7.98 22.04 8.16
CA LYS A 6 6.81 22.74 8.70
C LYS A 6 5.50 22.13 8.19
N ASN A 7 5.41 21.85 6.89
CA ASN A 7 4.24 21.21 6.29
C ASN A 7 4.02 19.81 6.86
N PHE A 8 5.09 19.02 6.99
CA PHE A 8 5.03 17.69 7.59
C PHE A 8 4.55 17.72 9.05
N ILE A 9 5.10 18.62 9.88
CA ILE A 9 4.64 18.82 11.26
C ILE A 9 3.16 19.22 11.30
N SER A 10 2.74 20.11 10.41
CA SER A 10 1.33 20.52 10.31
C SER A 10 0.41 19.34 9.98
N VAL A 11 0.81 18.49 9.02
CA VAL A 11 0.08 17.27 8.67
C VAL A 11 -0.01 16.31 9.86
N ILE A 12 1.07 16.13 10.61
CA ILE A 12 1.09 15.29 11.81
C ILE A 12 0.09 15.82 12.85
N ILE A 13 0.15 17.12 13.16
CA ILE A 13 -0.73 17.75 14.16
C ILE A 13 -2.20 17.62 13.76
N MET A 14 -2.54 17.96 12.51
CA MET A 14 -3.90 17.82 11.98
C MET A 14 -4.36 16.35 11.98
N GLY A 15 -3.46 15.42 11.66
CA GLY A 15 -3.68 13.98 11.73
C GLY A 15 -4.06 13.54 13.14
N PHE A 16 -3.28 13.92 14.15
CA PHE A 16 -3.58 13.59 15.55
C PHE A 16 -4.93 14.17 16.00
N ILE A 17 -5.18 15.46 15.77
CA ILE A 17 -6.45 16.12 16.15
C ILE A 17 -7.65 15.39 15.52
N SER A 18 -7.56 15.08 14.22
CA SER A 18 -8.63 14.40 13.49
C SER A 18 -8.87 12.98 13.99
N MET A 19 -7.80 12.26 14.36
CA MET A 19 -7.92 10.92 14.91
C MET A 19 -8.51 10.91 16.33
N TYR A 20 -8.18 11.90 17.16
CA TYR A 20 -8.84 12.10 18.45
C TYR A 20 -10.33 12.37 18.28
N TYR A 21 -10.70 13.21 17.31
CA TYR A 21 -12.10 13.44 16.94
C TYR A 21 -12.80 12.12 16.57
N CYS A 22 -12.23 11.33 15.66
CA CYS A 22 -12.79 10.04 15.23
C CYS A 22 -12.99 9.07 16.41
N TYR A 23 -12.05 9.02 17.36
CA TYR A 23 -12.15 8.18 18.54
C TYR A 23 -13.38 8.53 19.40
N TYR A 24 -13.59 9.81 19.71
CA TYR A 24 -14.73 10.24 20.50
C TYR A 24 -16.06 10.13 19.74
N ILE A 25 -16.06 10.35 18.43
CA ILE A 25 -17.24 10.17 17.58
C ILE A 25 -17.69 8.71 17.58
N ALA A 26 -16.75 7.76 17.48
CA ALA A 26 -17.08 6.33 17.51
C ALA A 26 -17.77 5.91 18.81
N ALA A 27 -17.44 6.55 19.94
CA ALA A 27 -18.08 6.30 21.22
C ALA A 27 -19.47 6.95 21.38
N LYS A 28 -19.70 8.10 20.72
CA LYS A 28 -20.93 8.90 20.88
C LYS A 28 -21.99 8.64 19.82
N ILE A 29 -21.59 8.24 18.62
CA ILE A 29 -22.48 8.15 17.46
C ILE A 29 -22.71 6.67 17.10
N PRO A 30 -23.98 6.24 16.96
CA PRO A 30 -24.32 4.86 16.63
C PRO A 30 -23.78 4.49 15.25
N GLN A 31 -23.49 3.20 15.08
CA GLN A 31 -22.98 2.64 13.84
C GLN A 31 -23.91 2.84 12.63
N GLY A 32 -23.36 2.64 11.44
CA GLY A 32 -24.04 2.81 10.16
C GLY A 32 -23.87 4.22 9.61
N LEU A 33 -24.91 4.70 8.94
CA LEU A 33 -24.89 5.96 8.20
C LEU A 33 -24.59 7.20 9.07
N PRO A 34 -25.12 7.36 10.29
CA PRO A 34 -24.82 8.52 11.13
C PRO A 34 -23.33 8.64 11.48
N ARG A 35 -22.68 7.52 11.84
CA ARG A 35 -21.24 7.47 12.10
C ARG A 35 -20.44 7.73 10.82
N LEU A 36 -20.85 7.18 9.68
CA LEU A 36 -20.19 7.45 8.40
C LEU A 36 -20.21 8.94 8.08
N ILE A 37 -21.37 9.59 8.11
CA ILE A 37 -21.52 11.03 7.82
C ILE A 37 -20.62 11.87 8.74
N SER A 38 -20.55 11.50 10.01
CA SER A 38 -19.71 12.20 11.00
C SER A 38 -18.21 12.01 10.76
N LEU A 39 -17.79 10.89 10.16
CA LEU A 39 -16.40 10.61 9.80
C LEU A 39 -16.00 11.18 8.42
N LEU A 40 -16.95 11.50 7.54
CA LEU A 40 -16.68 12.01 6.19
C LEU A 40 -15.78 13.26 6.15
N PRO A 41 -15.91 14.26 7.05
CA PRO A 41 -15.00 15.41 7.07
C PRO A 41 -13.54 14.99 7.28
N VAL A 42 -13.28 14.03 8.17
CA VAL A 42 -11.93 13.52 8.41
C VAL A 42 -11.43 12.68 7.24
N ILE A 43 -12.30 11.83 6.67
CA ILE A 43 -11.94 11.03 5.49
C ILE A 43 -11.52 11.94 4.32
N THR A 44 -12.29 13.00 4.09
CA THR A 44 -12.01 14.01 3.06
C THR A 44 -10.71 14.75 3.37
N LEU A 45 -10.53 15.18 4.62
CA LEU A 45 -9.30 15.82 5.06
C LEU A 45 -8.08 14.92 4.82
N PHE A 46 -8.12 13.64 5.20
CA PHE A 46 -7.01 12.71 4.99
C PHE A 46 -6.71 12.40 3.52
N SER A 47 -7.67 12.59 2.62
CA SER A 47 -7.45 12.49 1.18
C SER A 47 -6.73 13.70 0.57
N VAL A 48 -6.81 14.88 1.20
CA VAL A 48 -6.28 16.15 0.66
C VAL A 48 -5.07 16.64 1.45
N LEU A 49 -5.02 16.37 2.74
CA LEU A 49 -3.98 16.81 3.67
C LEU A 49 -2.55 16.45 3.23
N PRO A 50 -2.28 15.26 2.66
CA PRO A 50 -0.95 14.92 2.15
C PRO A 50 -0.49 15.80 0.98
N LEU A 51 -1.37 16.57 0.33
CA LEU A 51 -0.98 17.49 -0.74
C LEU A 51 -0.08 18.63 -0.27
N ASN A 52 0.02 18.89 1.04
CA ASN A 52 0.94 19.86 1.59
C ASN A 52 2.41 19.39 1.59
N ILE A 53 2.65 18.10 1.31
CA ILE A 53 3.99 17.50 1.24
C ILE A 53 4.37 17.32 -0.22
N HIS A 54 5.51 17.89 -0.60
CA HIS A 54 6.05 17.86 -1.96
C HIS A 54 7.13 16.80 -2.16
N SER A 55 7.83 16.38 -1.10
CA SER A 55 8.82 15.31 -1.17
C SER A 55 8.17 13.98 -1.55
N PHE A 56 8.79 13.25 -2.47
CA PHE A 56 8.40 11.88 -2.80
C PHE A 56 8.57 10.94 -1.60
N HIS A 57 9.77 10.91 -1.02
CA HIS A 57 10.12 9.91 0.01
C HIS A 57 9.33 10.08 1.31
N ILE A 58 8.85 11.30 1.61
CA ILE A 58 7.97 11.57 2.76
C ILE A 58 6.49 11.53 2.34
N GLY A 59 6.14 12.18 1.24
CA GLY A 59 4.76 12.35 0.80
C GLY A 59 4.07 11.04 0.42
N THR A 60 4.77 10.14 -0.30
CA THR A 60 4.22 8.85 -0.73
C THR A 60 3.81 7.96 0.45
N PRO A 61 4.65 7.76 1.48
CA PRO A 61 4.24 7.14 2.74
C PRO A 61 3.02 7.78 3.40
N VAL A 62 2.99 9.11 3.49
CA VAL A 62 1.93 9.84 4.20
C VAL A 62 0.58 9.69 3.48
N VAL A 63 0.55 9.82 2.14
CA VAL A 63 -0.69 9.58 1.38
C VAL A 63 -1.14 8.13 1.50
N PHE A 64 -0.21 7.16 1.49
CA PHE A 64 -0.56 5.75 1.66
C PHE A 64 -1.18 5.48 3.04
N ILE A 65 -0.60 6.01 4.12
CA ILE A 65 -1.13 5.83 5.48
C ILE A 65 -2.47 6.54 5.63
N LEU A 66 -2.55 7.84 5.34
CA LEU A 66 -3.73 8.65 5.64
C LEU A 66 -4.87 8.38 4.65
N ALA A 67 -4.62 8.61 3.36
CA ALA A 67 -5.66 8.58 2.34
C ALA A 67 -6.14 7.15 2.04
N TRP A 68 -5.30 6.14 2.26
CA TRP A 68 -5.66 4.74 2.04
C TRP A 68 -5.91 3.97 3.33
N ILE A 69 -4.87 3.65 4.09
CA ILE A 69 -4.99 2.69 5.21
C ILE A 69 -5.96 3.21 6.28
N THR A 70 -5.74 4.43 6.75
CA THR A 70 -6.54 5.05 7.82
C THR A 70 -7.97 5.27 7.35
N ASN A 71 -8.18 5.87 6.17
CA ASN A 71 -9.51 6.08 5.62
C ASN A 71 -10.31 4.78 5.48
N PHE A 72 -9.70 3.71 4.98
CA PHE A 72 -10.39 2.43 4.82
C PHE A 72 -10.76 1.80 6.17
N LYS A 73 -9.93 1.98 7.20
CA LYS A 73 -10.26 1.55 8.57
C LYS A 73 -11.35 2.40 9.20
N LEU A 74 -11.39 3.72 8.94
CA LEU A 74 -12.47 4.60 9.38
C LEU A 74 -13.80 4.25 8.69
N LEU A 75 -13.76 3.89 7.40
CA LEU A 75 -14.94 3.38 6.68
C LEU A 75 -15.47 2.10 7.32
N LEU A 76 -14.60 1.15 7.68
CA LEU A 76 -15.02 -0.06 8.40
C LEU A 76 -15.58 0.26 9.79
N LEU A 77 -14.94 1.17 10.53
CA LEU A 77 -15.38 1.63 11.86
C LEU A 77 -16.80 2.21 11.84
N ALA A 78 -17.17 2.90 10.74
CA ALA A 78 -18.51 3.41 10.56
C ALA A 78 -19.57 2.30 10.70
N PHE A 79 -19.26 1.07 10.28
CA PHE A 79 -20.16 -0.08 10.29
C PHE A 79 -19.75 -1.16 11.30
N GLU A 80 -19.02 -0.78 12.36
CA GLU A 80 -18.51 -1.69 13.41
C GLU A 80 -17.66 -2.86 12.89
N GLN A 81 -16.96 -2.66 11.79
CA GLN A 81 -16.07 -3.63 11.20
C GLN A 81 -14.62 -3.22 11.35
N GLY A 82 -13.72 -4.18 11.09
CA GLY A 82 -12.29 -3.94 11.01
C GLY A 82 -11.62 -3.76 12.37
N PRO A 83 -10.32 -3.40 12.36
CA PRO A 83 -9.47 -3.44 13.55
C PRO A 83 -9.74 -2.31 14.55
N LEU A 84 -10.58 -1.34 14.18
CA LEU A 84 -10.98 -0.23 15.07
C LEU A 84 -12.29 -0.53 15.81
N SER A 85 -12.91 -1.69 15.59
CA SER A 85 -14.18 -2.09 16.20
C SER A 85 -14.02 -3.34 17.07
N PRO A 86 -14.40 -3.30 18.37
CA PRO A 86 -14.75 -2.09 19.12
C PRO A 86 -13.56 -1.13 19.24
N PRO A 87 -13.79 0.18 19.48
CA PRO A 87 -12.71 1.14 19.69
C PRO A 87 -11.76 0.68 20.80
N PRO A 88 -10.42 0.69 20.58
CA PRO A 88 -9.46 0.37 21.63
C PRO A 88 -9.64 1.28 22.86
N PRO A 89 -9.30 0.81 24.08
CA PRO A 89 -9.59 1.53 25.31
C PRO A 89 -8.88 2.88 25.43
N GLY A 90 -7.78 3.10 24.71
CA GLY A 90 -7.05 4.37 24.70
C GLY A 90 -7.00 5.00 23.31
N ALA A 91 -7.14 6.33 23.25
CA ALA A 91 -7.03 7.09 22.00
C ALA A 91 -5.68 6.85 21.28
N HIS A 92 -4.58 6.69 22.02
CA HIS A 92 -3.25 6.37 21.47
C HIS A 92 -3.23 5.00 20.76
N LEU A 93 -3.89 3.98 21.33
CA LEU A 93 -4.04 2.66 20.71
C LEU A 93 -4.93 2.73 19.47
N PHE A 94 -6.00 3.54 19.51
CA PHE A 94 -6.86 3.79 18.34
C PHE A 94 -6.07 4.44 17.20
N ILE A 95 -5.30 5.50 17.49
CA ILE A 95 -4.48 6.21 16.51
C ILE A 95 -3.44 5.26 15.89
N LEU A 96 -2.69 4.54 16.72
CA LEU A 96 -1.67 3.61 16.25
C LEU A 96 -2.29 2.48 15.42
N THR A 97 -3.45 1.96 15.83
CA THR A 97 -4.18 0.92 15.09
C THR A 97 -4.70 1.43 13.75
N ALA A 98 -5.16 2.68 13.68
CA ALA A 98 -5.67 3.26 12.46
C ALA A 98 -4.56 3.52 11.44
N CYS A 99 -3.45 4.12 11.88
CA CYS A 99 -2.32 4.47 11.01
C CYS A 99 -1.41 3.27 10.69
N SER A 100 -1.46 2.19 11.47
CA SER A 100 -0.62 1.02 11.22
C SER A 100 -1.12 0.22 10.01
N PRO A 101 -0.28 -0.11 9.02
CA PRO A 101 -0.66 -1.00 7.92
C PRO A 101 -0.75 -2.47 8.34
N PHE A 102 -0.42 -2.79 9.59
CA PHE A 102 -0.36 -4.17 10.09
C PHE A 102 -1.63 -4.58 10.82
N ARG A 103 -1.88 -5.90 10.82
CA ARG A 103 -2.88 -6.50 11.69
C ARG A 103 -2.31 -6.59 13.10
N ILE A 104 -2.91 -5.85 14.02
CA ILE A 104 -2.60 -5.96 15.45
C ILE A 104 -3.36 -7.17 15.98
N LYS A 105 -2.67 -8.31 16.12
CA LYS A 105 -3.21 -9.45 16.86
C LYS A 105 -3.09 -9.12 18.34
N GLN A 106 -4.22 -8.90 19.02
CA GLN A 106 -4.22 -8.91 20.48
C GLN A 106 -3.83 -10.31 20.95
N SER A 107 -2.84 -10.35 21.85
CA SER A 107 -2.05 -11.54 22.21
C SER A 107 -2.87 -12.79 22.54
N GLN A 108 -2.55 -13.90 21.87
CA GLN A 108 -2.66 -15.21 22.53
C GLN A 108 -1.56 -15.32 23.62
N PRO A 109 -1.81 -16.06 24.71
CA PRO A 109 -0.84 -16.16 25.79
C PRO A 109 0.39 -16.93 25.31
N LYS A 110 1.57 -16.32 25.49
CA LYS A 110 2.91 -16.92 25.52
C LYS A 110 3.11 -18.14 24.61
N THR A 111 3.34 -17.92 23.32
CA THR A 111 4.14 -18.86 22.52
C THR A 111 5.34 -18.09 22.00
N LYS A 112 6.53 -18.53 22.45
CA LYS A 112 7.89 -18.07 22.13
C LYS A 112 7.97 -16.68 21.52
N ARG A 113 8.39 -15.69 22.34
CA ARG A 113 9.08 -14.49 21.82
C ARG A 113 10.20 -14.99 20.91
N THR A 114 9.98 -14.99 19.59
CA THR A 114 11.11 -14.99 18.69
C THR A 114 11.79 -13.65 18.94
N THR A 115 12.98 -13.73 19.50
CA THR A 115 13.82 -12.59 19.81
C THR A 115 13.88 -11.71 18.56
N GLY A 116 13.63 -10.41 18.74
CA GLY A 116 13.87 -9.41 17.69
C GLY A 116 15.37 -9.17 17.56
N PRO A 117 15.96 -9.68 16.46
CA PRO A 117 16.90 -8.90 15.65
C PRO A 117 16.52 -8.84 14.14
N ASN A 118 15.37 -9.36 13.70
CA ASN A 118 15.08 -9.50 12.27
C ASN A 118 14.53 -8.23 11.57
N VAL A 119 13.73 -7.38 12.21
CA VAL A 119 13.12 -6.23 11.49
C VAL A 119 14.14 -5.13 11.18
N VAL A 120 15.00 -4.81 12.15
CA VAL A 120 16.05 -3.78 11.96
C VAL A 120 17.08 -4.26 10.95
N SER A 121 17.51 -5.52 11.02
CA SER A 121 18.42 -6.10 10.03
C SER A 121 17.78 -6.23 8.65
N GLU A 122 16.49 -6.58 8.56
CA GLU A 122 15.75 -6.56 7.30
C GLU A 122 15.68 -5.16 6.70
N ALA A 123 15.30 -4.15 7.51
CA ALA A 123 15.29 -2.76 7.08
C ALA A 123 16.69 -2.30 6.60
N ALA A 124 17.74 -2.61 7.35
CA ALA A 124 19.12 -2.31 6.97
C ALA A 124 19.51 -2.99 5.65
N ASN A 125 19.15 -4.26 5.46
CA ASN A 125 19.40 -4.99 4.21
C ASN A 125 18.67 -4.35 3.03
N LYS A 126 17.38 -3.96 3.19
CA LYS A 126 16.65 -3.26 2.11
C LYS A 126 17.26 -1.89 1.82
N ALA A 127 17.67 -1.15 2.84
CA ALA A 127 18.33 0.15 2.69
C ALA A 127 19.66 0.02 1.94
N ALA A 128 20.48 -1.00 2.26
CA ALA A 128 21.73 -1.28 1.56
C ALA A 128 21.49 -1.63 0.07
N LEU A 129 20.49 -2.48 -0.22
CA LEU A 129 20.12 -2.81 -1.59
C LEU A 129 19.59 -1.60 -2.37
N LEU A 130 18.82 -0.72 -1.73
CA LEU A 130 18.38 0.54 -2.33
C LEU A 130 19.56 1.47 -2.61
N ALA A 131 20.50 1.62 -1.68
CA ALA A 131 21.71 2.41 -1.89
C ALA A 131 22.52 1.89 -3.10
N LEU A 132 22.63 0.57 -3.25
CA LEU A 132 23.24 -0.05 -4.43
C LEU A 132 22.47 0.29 -5.71
N LEU A 133 21.13 0.22 -5.70
CA LEU A 133 20.32 0.61 -6.86
C LEU A 133 20.51 2.08 -7.23
N PHE A 134 20.55 2.99 -6.24
CA PHE A 134 20.85 4.39 -6.47
C PHE A 134 22.23 4.59 -7.07
N HIS A 135 23.23 3.82 -6.63
CA HIS A 135 24.55 3.82 -7.26
C HIS A 135 24.49 3.36 -8.73
N CYS A 136 23.72 2.32 -9.04
CA CYS A 136 23.52 1.86 -10.42
C CYS A 136 22.90 2.95 -11.32
N TYR A 137 22.05 3.83 -10.78
CA TYR A 137 21.44 4.91 -11.56
C TYR A 137 22.44 5.95 -12.06
N ASN A 138 23.64 6.03 -11.49
CA ASN A 138 24.72 6.86 -12.05
C ASN A 138 25.14 6.39 -13.46
N TYR A 139 24.89 5.12 -13.78
CA TYR A 139 25.21 4.52 -15.08
C TYR A 139 23.96 4.28 -15.93
N ARG A 140 22.81 4.91 -15.61
CA ARG A 140 21.53 4.66 -16.28
C ARG A 140 21.55 4.89 -17.79
N GLN A 141 22.41 5.79 -18.26
CA GLN A 141 22.60 6.08 -19.69
C GLN A 141 23.15 4.88 -20.47
N CYS A 142 23.87 3.98 -19.80
CA CYS A 142 24.43 2.77 -20.40
C CYS A 142 23.42 1.61 -20.47
N PHE A 143 22.27 1.72 -19.79
CA PHE A 143 21.30 0.63 -19.71
C PHE A 143 20.22 0.76 -20.78
N PRO A 144 19.86 -0.35 -21.46
CA PRO A 144 18.70 -0.36 -22.32
C PRO A 144 17.42 -0.19 -21.49
N ARG A 145 16.36 0.32 -22.13
CA ARG A 145 15.08 0.64 -21.47
C ARG A 145 14.50 -0.52 -20.66
N GLN A 146 14.62 -1.75 -21.14
CA GLN A 146 14.11 -2.95 -20.48
C GLN A 146 14.83 -3.20 -19.15
N VAL A 147 16.14 -2.99 -19.10
CA VAL A 147 16.93 -3.11 -17.87
C VAL A 147 16.51 -2.03 -16.88
N LEU A 148 16.32 -0.79 -17.34
CA LEU A 148 15.83 0.30 -16.48
C LEU A 148 14.47 -0.01 -15.85
N LEU A 149 13.51 -0.55 -16.63
CA LEU A 149 12.21 -0.96 -16.10
C LEU A 149 12.33 -2.06 -15.02
N ILE A 150 13.25 -3.00 -15.20
CA ILE A 150 13.54 -4.03 -14.17
C ILE A 150 14.12 -3.37 -12.91
N LEU A 151 15.07 -2.44 -13.06
CA LEU A 151 15.63 -1.70 -11.92
C LEU A 151 14.57 -0.87 -11.19
N TYR A 152 13.66 -0.20 -11.91
CA TYR A 152 12.54 0.54 -11.31
C TYR A 152 11.54 -0.38 -10.59
N PHE A 153 11.33 -1.60 -11.09
CA PHE A 153 10.55 -2.61 -10.37
C PHE A 153 11.21 -2.99 -9.04
N PHE A 154 12.51 -3.30 -9.04
CA PHE A 154 13.23 -3.62 -7.81
C PHE A 154 13.27 -2.43 -6.85
N HIS A 155 13.46 -1.21 -7.36
CA HIS A 155 13.36 0.01 -6.57
C HIS A 155 12.00 0.07 -5.87
N THR A 156 10.90 0.03 -6.63
CA THR A 156 9.55 0.12 -6.06
C THR A 156 9.31 -0.96 -5.02
N TYR A 157 9.70 -2.20 -5.34
CA TYR A 157 9.58 -3.35 -4.45
C TYR A 157 10.37 -3.20 -3.14
N LEU A 158 11.62 -2.70 -3.21
CA LEU A 158 12.47 -2.51 -2.04
C LEU A 158 12.07 -1.29 -1.22
N THR A 159 11.65 -0.19 -1.87
CA THR A 159 11.17 1.02 -1.19
C THR A 159 9.91 0.74 -0.38
N ILE A 160 8.94 0.00 -0.94
CA ILE A 160 7.74 -0.39 -0.20
C ILE A 160 8.11 -1.27 1.01
N GLN A 161 9.01 -2.24 0.83
CA GLN A 161 9.48 -3.09 1.95
C GLN A 161 10.20 -2.29 3.03
N LEU A 162 11.10 -1.38 2.66
CA LEU A 162 11.83 -0.54 3.61
C LEU A 162 10.84 0.33 4.39
N PHE A 163 9.94 1.02 3.71
CA PHE A 163 8.92 1.86 4.34
C PHE A 163 8.10 1.06 5.37
N LEU A 164 7.68 -0.14 5.03
CA LEU A 164 6.86 -0.96 5.92
C LEU A 164 7.67 -1.58 7.06
N ALA A 165 8.91 -1.99 6.82
CA ALA A 165 9.82 -2.38 7.89
C ALA A 165 10.08 -1.23 8.89
N LEU A 166 10.14 0.02 8.42
CA LEU A 166 10.25 1.19 9.30
C LEU A 166 8.94 1.47 10.05
N ALA A 167 7.79 1.41 9.37
CA ALA A 167 6.47 1.59 9.99
C ALA A 167 6.15 0.51 11.04
N ALA A 168 6.79 -0.66 10.94
CA ALA A 168 6.68 -1.76 11.87
C ALA A 168 7.34 -1.48 13.23
N ILE A 169 8.44 -0.72 13.25
CA ILE A 169 9.27 -0.53 14.46
C ILE A 169 8.45 0.10 15.61
N PRO A 170 7.73 1.23 15.42
CA PRO A 170 6.91 1.78 16.48
C PRO A 170 5.79 0.83 16.93
N ALA A 171 5.17 0.11 15.99
CA ALA A 171 4.12 -0.85 16.31
C ALA A 171 4.67 -2.03 17.13
N LEU A 172 5.87 -2.53 16.83
CA LEU A 172 6.53 -3.57 17.59
C LEU A 172 6.89 -3.10 19.00
N ILE A 173 7.48 -1.91 19.13
CA ILE A 173 7.90 -1.35 20.42
C ILE A 173 6.69 -1.06 21.32
N LEU A 174 5.65 -0.45 20.76
CA LEU A 174 4.50 0.03 21.53
C LEU A 174 3.41 -1.04 21.74
N LEU A 175 3.25 -2.00 20.83
CA LEU A 175 2.17 -2.99 20.87
C LEU A 175 2.66 -4.43 21.04
N GLY A 176 3.96 -4.70 20.90
CA GLY A 176 4.50 -6.06 21.00
C GLY A 176 3.97 -7.01 19.93
N VAL A 177 3.51 -6.48 18.79
CA VAL A 177 2.88 -7.27 17.72
C VAL A 177 3.95 -7.79 16.77
N GLU A 178 3.95 -9.10 16.54
CA GLU A 178 4.76 -9.71 15.48
C GLU A 178 4.28 -9.26 14.10
N LEU A 179 5.24 -8.85 13.27
CA LEU A 179 4.95 -8.38 11.94
C LEU A 179 4.62 -9.54 11.00
N GLU A 180 3.40 -9.55 10.48
CA GLU A 180 3.10 -10.45 9.37
C GLU A 180 3.80 -9.92 8.09
N PRO A 181 4.42 -10.80 7.28
CA PRO A 181 5.17 -10.40 6.10
C PRO A 181 4.24 -9.73 5.08
N GLN A 182 4.66 -8.61 4.49
CA GLN A 182 3.87 -7.94 3.45
C GLN A 182 3.98 -8.62 2.09
N PHE A 183 5.17 -9.14 1.78
CA PHE A 183 5.45 -9.83 0.55
C PHE A 183 5.82 -11.27 0.85
N ASN A 184 5.44 -12.19 -0.05
CA ASN A 184 5.80 -13.59 0.06
C ASN A 184 6.38 -14.07 -1.28
N ALA A 185 7.67 -13.78 -1.48
CA ALA A 185 8.43 -14.13 -2.69
C ALA A 185 7.62 -13.92 -3.98
N PRO A 186 7.26 -12.68 -4.34
CA PRO A 186 6.36 -12.38 -5.46
C PRO A 186 6.86 -12.90 -6.81
N LEU A 187 8.17 -12.98 -7.00
CA LEU A 187 8.79 -13.53 -8.21
C LEU A 187 8.64 -15.05 -8.34
N LEU A 188 8.17 -15.75 -7.28
CA LEU A 188 7.85 -17.18 -7.33
C LEU A 188 6.37 -17.45 -7.58
N ALA A 189 5.62 -16.41 -7.98
CA ALA A 189 4.22 -16.52 -8.32
C ALA A 189 3.97 -17.53 -9.44
N THR A 190 2.91 -18.30 -9.28
CA THR A 190 2.52 -19.36 -10.22
C THR A 190 1.40 -18.95 -11.16
N SER A 191 0.75 -17.82 -10.88
CA SER A 191 -0.38 -17.25 -11.61
C SER A 191 -0.65 -15.82 -11.12
N LEU A 192 -1.52 -15.06 -11.81
CA LEU A 192 -1.88 -13.70 -11.38
C LEU A 192 -2.66 -13.73 -10.07
N GLN A 193 -3.54 -14.71 -9.87
CA GLN A 193 -4.21 -14.92 -8.59
C GLN A 193 -3.23 -15.16 -7.44
N ASP A 194 -2.18 -15.95 -7.67
CA ASP A 194 -1.16 -16.23 -6.66
C ASP A 194 -0.32 -14.98 -6.36
N PHE A 195 0.06 -14.22 -7.39
CA PHE A 195 0.77 -12.96 -7.24
C PHE A 195 -0.03 -11.96 -6.39
N TRP A 196 -1.21 -11.56 -6.86
CA TRP A 196 -2.01 -10.51 -6.21
C TRP A 196 -2.64 -10.95 -4.90
N GLY A 197 -3.08 -12.20 -4.79
CA GLY A 197 -3.84 -12.68 -3.64
C GLY A 197 -2.99 -13.17 -2.47
N ARG A 198 -1.73 -13.58 -2.71
CA ARG A 198 -0.92 -14.29 -1.71
C ARG A 198 0.52 -13.83 -1.57
N ARG A 199 1.03 -13.00 -2.49
CA ARG A 199 2.47 -12.69 -2.55
C ARG A 199 2.81 -11.21 -2.64
N TRP A 200 1.96 -10.41 -3.27
CA TRP A 200 2.17 -8.99 -3.47
C TRP A 200 1.32 -8.16 -2.52
N ASN A 201 1.98 -7.28 -1.76
CA ASN A 201 1.35 -6.27 -0.91
C ASN A 201 0.13 -6.76 -0.10
N LEU A 202 0.37 -7.75 0.77
CA LEU A 202 -0.67 -8.40 1.56
C LEU A 202 -1.42 -7.42 2.49
N ARG A 203 -0.80 -6.31 2.90
CA ARG A 203 -1.44 -5.29 3.73
C ARG A 203 -2.55 -4.53 3.00
N VAL A 204 -2.35 -4.22 1.72
CA VAL A 204 -3.41 -3.65 0.87
C VAL A 204 -4.50 -4.68 0.63
N SER A 205 -4.14 -5.94 0.35
CA SER A 205 -5.12 -7.02 0.20
C SER A 205 -5.97 -7.24 1.46
N ASP A 206 -5.37 -7.18 2.64
CA ASP A 206 -6.06 -7.28 3.93
C ASP A 206 -7.00 -6.11 4.20
N THR A 207 -6.66 -4.92 3.67
CA THR A 207 -7.48 -3.72 3.80
C THR A 207 -8.67 -3.75 2.84
N LEU A 208 -8.43 -4.12 1.58
CA LEU A 208 -9.45 -4.19 0.52
C LEU A 208 -10.44 -5.35 0.71
N ARG A 209 -10.00 -6.44 1.34
CA ARG A 209 -10.84 -7.63 1.53
C ARG A 209 -12.12 -7.35 2.33
N PRO A 210 -12.08 -6.79 3.55
CA PRO A 210 -13.29 -6.46 4.30
C PRO A 210 -14.02 -5.23 3.76
N THR A 211 -13.32 -4.27 3.16
CA THR A 211 -13.95 -3.01 2.68
C THR A 211 -14.67 -3.15 1.35
N VAL A 212 -14.13 -3.94 0.42
CA VAL A 212 -14.62 -4.01 -0.96
C VAL A 212 -15.01 -5.42 -1.34
N TYR A 213 -14.07 -6.36 -1.26
CA TYR A 213 -14.27 -7.73 -1.77
C TYR A 213 -15.44 -8.44 -1.08
N SER A 214 -15.44 -8.49 0.25
CA SER A 214 -16.43 -9.24 1.03
C SER A 214 -17.85 -8.67 0.88
N PRO A 215 -18.09 -7.34 1.00
CA PRO A 215 -19.40 -6.75 0.75
C PRO A 215 -19.91 -7.02 -0.65
N ILE A 216 -19.08 -6.81 -1.69
CA ILE A 216 -19.50 -6.99 -3.08
C ILE A 216 -19.74 -8.46 -3.39
N ARG A 217 -18.93 -9.37 -2.86
CA ARG A 217 -19.17 -10.82 -3.00
C ARG A 217 -20.47 -11.23 -2.31
N SER A 218 -20.78 -10.69 -1.14
CA SER A 218 -22.02 -10.97 -0.41
C SER A 218 -23.24 -10.57 -1.23
N VAL A 219 -23.26 -9.33 -1.74
CA VAL A 219 -24.33 -8.84 -2.64
C VAL A 219 -24.41 -9.68 -3.91
N SER A 220 -23.27 -9.94 -4.56
CA SER A 220 -23.22 -10.69 -5.81
C SER A 220 -23.65 -12.15 -5.64
N THR A 221 -23.43 -12.75 -4.47
CA THR A 221 -23.90 -14.12 -4.17
C THR A 221 -25.41 -14.22 -4.26
N ARG A 222 -26.13 -13.15 -3.87
CA ARG A 222 -27.60 -13.09 -3.92
C ARG A 222 -28.12 -12.91 -5.36
N ILE A 223 -27.35 -12.28 -6.24
CA ILE A 223 -27.77 -11.92 -7.60
C ILE A 223 -27.37 -12.99 -8.64
N ILE A 224 -26.10 -13.42 -8.63
CA ILE A 224 -25.52 -14.30 -9.66
C ILE A 224 -25.07 -15.68 -9.12
N GLY A 225 -25.36 -15.94 -7.84
CA GLY A 225 -25.04 -17.19 -7.16
C GLY A 225 -23.59 -17.30 -6.66
N PRO A 226 -23.33 -18.22 -5.71
CA PRO A 226 -22.04 -18.34 -5.01
C PRO A 226 -20.88 -18.72 -5.93
N ARG A 227 -21.18 -19.43 -7.04
CA ARG A 227 -20.17 -19.88 -8.00
C ARG A 227 -19.49 -18.72 -8.72
N TRP A 228 -20.23 -17.65 -9.05
CA TRP A 228 -19.73 -16.54 -9.86
C TRP A 228 -19.59 -15.23 -9.09
N ALA A 229 -20.08 -15.16 -7.86
CA ALA A 229 -19.97 -14.00 -6.98
C ALA A 229 -18.55 -13.46 -6.77
N SER A 230 -17.52 -14.30 -6.99
CA SER A 230 -16.13 -13.86 -6.89
C SER A 230 -15.72 -12.87 -7.99
N LEU A 231 -16.30 -12.96 -9.19
CA LEU A 231 -15.88 -12.15 -10.35
C LEU A 231 -16.14 -10.64 -10.12
N PRO A 232 -17.39 -10.18 -9.89
CA PRO A 232 -17.63 -8.76 -9.61
C PRO A 232 -16.88 -8.26 -8.37
N ALA A 233 -16.67 -9.12 -7.38
CA ALA A 233 -15.89 -8.78 -6.18
C ALA A 233 -14.41 -8.55 -6.47
N VAL A 234 -13.79 -9.39 -7.31
CA VAL A 234 -12.41 -9.20 -7.79
C VAL A 234 -12.32 -7.93 -8.62
N PHE A 235 -13.15 -7.79 -9.65
CA PHE A 235 -13.16 -6.62 -10.52
C PHE A 235 -13.26 -5.32 -9.73
N ALA A 236 -14.23 -5.22 -8.81
CA ALA A 236 -14.40 -4.03 -8.00
C ALA A 236 -13.22 -3.78 -7.04
N THR A 237 -12.62 -4.84 -6.49
CA THR A 237 -11.42 -4.73 -5.65
C THR A 237 -10.25 -4.13 -6.44
N PHE A 238 -10.03 -4.58 -7.68
CA PHE A 238 -8.99 -4.03 -8.55
C PHE A 238 -9.32 -2.61 -8.99
N LEU A 239 -10.57 -2.30 -9.32
CA LEU A 239 -11.00 -0.93 -9.62
C LEU A 239 -10.73 0.02 -8.45
N THR A 240 -11.14 -0.34 -7.23
CA THR A 240 -10.86 0.48 -6.04
C THR A 240 -9.36 0.62 -5.81
N SER A 241 -8.57 -0.45 -6.01
CA SER A 241 -7.11 -0.35 -5.94
C SER A 241 -6.54 0.60 -6.98
N GLY A 242 -7.04 0.57 -8.22
CA GLY A 242 -6.65 1.49 -9.29
C GLY A 242 -6.93 2.95 -8.95
N LEU A 243 -8.14 3.25 -8.45
CA LEU A 243 -8.50 4.60 -8.00
C LEU A 243 -7.59 5.11 -6.87
N MET A 244 -7.24 4.24 -5.92
CA MET A 244 -6.31 4.62 -4.85
C MET A 244 -4.89 4.87 -5.37
N HIS A 245 -4.43 4.11 -6.36
CA HIS A 245 -3.14 4.39 -7.00
C HIS A 245 -3.17 5.65 -7.85
N GLU A 246 -4.29 5.96 -8.51
CA GLU A 246 -4.49 7.23 -9.21
C GLU A 246 -4.37 8.42 -8.24
N LEU A 247 -5.00 8.31 -7.07
CA LEU A 247 -4.87 9.31 -6.01
C LEU A 247 -3.42 9.46 -5.55
N ILE A 248 -2.70 8.36 -5.34
CA ILE A 248 -1.27 8.39 -4.98
C ILE A 248 -0.44 9.05 -6.09
N TYR A 249 -0.71 8.72 -7.35
CA TYR A 249 0.00 9.28 -8.50
C TYR A 249 -0.26 10.77 -8.63
N TYR A 250 -1.49 11.22 -8.39
CA TYR A 250 -1.83 12.64 -8.32
C TYR A 250 -1.01 13.36 -7.25
N HIS A 251 -0.86 12.77 -6.06
CA HIS A 251 -0.05 13.36 -4.99
C HIS A 251 1.45 13.41 -5.33
N ILE A 252 1.97 12.38 -6.00
CA ILE A 252 3.37 12.27 -6.39
C ILE A 252 3.74 13.22 -7.52
N THR A 253 2.94 13.19 -8.59
CA THR A 253 3.21 13.86 -9.86
C THR A 253 2.69 15.29 -9.90
N ARG A 254 1.61 15.58 -9.15
CA ARG A 254 0.89 16.87 -9.17
C ARG A 254 0.27 17.21 -10.53
N GLU A 255 0.16 16.22 -11.40
CA GLU A 255 -0.47 16.33 -12.71
C GLU A 255 -1.87 15.75 -12.70
N PHE A 256 -2.74 16.25 -13.57
CA PHE A 256 -4.11 15.73 -13.68
C PHE A 256 -4.13 14.21 -13.96
N PRO A 257 -5.05 13.45 -13.33
CA PRO A 257 -5.18 12.01 -13.54
C PRO A 257 -5.32 11.65 -15.02
N THR A 258 -4.43 10.79 -15.53
CA THR A 258 -4.51 10.27 -16.90
C THR A 258 -5.25 8.93 -16.96
N TRP A 259 -5.59 8.35 -15.80
CA TRP A 259 -6.26 7.07 -15.66
C TRP A 259 -5.45 5.85 -16.15
N GLU A 260 -4.18 6.05 -16.53
CA GLU A 260 -3.30 4.98 -17.04
C GLU A 260 -3.05 3.94 -15.94
N VAL A 261 -2.70 4.37 -14.73
CA VAL A 261 -2.50 3.46 -13.59
C VAL A 261 -3.82 2.81 -13.14
N THR A 262 -4.96 3.52 -13.22
CA THR A 262 -6.27 2.88 -12.97
C THR A 262 -6.53 1.75 -13.97
N TRP A 263 -6.27 1.98 -15.26
CA TRP A 263 -6.41 0.97 -16.30
C TRP A 263 -5.46 -0.22 -16.12
N PHE A 264 -4.25 0.00 -15.60
CA PHE A 264 -3.36 -1.10 -15.22
C PHE A 264 -4.07 -2.06 -14.24
N PHE A 265 -4.66 -1.55 -13.15
CA PHE A 265 -5.35 -2.40 -12.19
C PHE A 265 -6.62 -3.02 -12.75
N VAL A 266 -7.41 -2.28 -13.54
CA VAL A 266 -8.62 -2.81 -14.20
C VAL A 266 -8.28 -3.99 -15.10
N LEU A 267 -7.24 -3.86 -15.94
CA LEU A 267 -6.78 -4.95 -16.81
C LEU A 267 -6.29 -6.16 -16.00
N GLN A 268 -5.55 -5.92 -14.91
CA GLN A 268 -5.12 -6.99 -14.01
C GLN A 268 -6.31 -7.71 -13.36
N GLY A 269 -7.36 -6.98 -12.95
CA GLY A 269 -8.60 -7.55 -12.45
C GLY A 269 -9.31 -8.42 -13.48
N ILE A 270 -9.41 -7.94 -14.72
CA ILE A 270 -9.99 -8.71 -15.84
C ILE A 270 -9.18 -9.99 -16.09
N PHE A 271 -7.84 -9.92 -16.11
CA PHE A 271 -7.01 -11.11 -16.31
C PHE A 271 -7.15 -12.11 -15.16
N VAL A 272 -7.24 -11.65 -13.92
CA VAL A 272 -7.51 -12.51 -12.76
C VAL A 272 -8.89 -13.18 -12.89
N ASP A 273 -9.91 -12.45 -13.32
CA ASP A 273 -11.25 -13.01 -13.54
C ASP A 273 -11.30 -14.04 -14.66
N ILE A 274 -10.62 -13.76 -15.79
CA ILE A 274 -10.42 -14.74 -16.87
C ILE A 274 -9.73 -15.98 -16.30
N GLU A 275 -8.67 -15.81 -15.49
CA GLU A 275 -7.97 -16.93 -14.85
C GLU A 275 -8.89 -17.74 -13.93
N ILE A 276 -9.79 -17.09 -13.18
CA ILE A 276 -10.81 -17.75 -12.34
C ILE A 276 -11.78 -18.56 -13.20
N VAL A 277 -12.27 -18.00 -14.30
CA VAL A 277 -13.19 -18.68 -15.23
C VAL A 277 -12.52 -19.89 -15.85
N LEU A 278 -11.29 -19.72 -16.36
CA LEU A 278 -10.50 -20.80 -16.96
C LEU A 278 -10.26 -21.92 -15.95
N LYS A 279 -9.83 -21.61 -14.72
CA LYS A 279 -9.61 -22.62 -13.66
C LYS A 279 -10.88 -23.34 -13.21
N LYS A 280 -12.06 -22.73 -13.38
CA LYS A 280 -13.37 -23.33 -13.05
C LYS A 280 -13.96 -24.16 -14.19
N LYS A 281 -13.60 -23.88 -15.45
CA LYS A 281 -14.16 -24.54 -16.64
C LYS A 281 -13.20 -25.59 -17.24
N LEU A 282 -11.90 -25.36 -17.18
CA LEU A 282 -10.90 -26.27 -17.72
C LEU A 282 -10.44 -27.27 -16.66
N LEU A 283 -10.42 -28.55 -17.04
CA LEU A 283 -9.88 -29.63 -16.21
C LEU A 283 -8.33 -29.64 -16.23
N PHE A 284 -7.72 -29.19 -17.34
CA PHE A 284 -6.27 -29.12 -17.49
C PHE A 284 -5.72 -27.81 -16.94
N ARG A 285 -4.71 -27.91 -16.06
CA ARG A 285 -3.99 -26.76 -15.52
C ARG A 285 -2.65 -26.64 -16.23
N LEU A 286 -2.30 -25.43 -16.67
CA LEU A 286 -0.97 -25.15 -17.18
C LEU A 286 0.08 -25.52 -16.12
N HIS A 287 1.20 -26.09 -16.56
CA HIS A 287 2.31 -26.40 -15.68
C HIS A 287 2.89 -25.11 -15.07
N ARG A 288 3.32 -25.19 -13.81
CA ARG A 288 3.83 -24.05 -13.03
C ARG A 288 4.96 -23.31 -13.74
N SER A 289 5.84 -24.05 -14.41
CA SER A 289 6.98 -23.49 -15.15
C SER A 289 6.58 -22.63 -16.35
N VAL A 290 5.33 -22.72 -16.82
CA VAL A 290 4.81 -21.89 -17.91
C VAL A 290 3.91 -20.79 -17.36
N SER A 291 2.98 -21.14 -16.46
CA SER A 291 2.00 -20.18 -15.94
C SER A 291 2.64 -19.07 -15.09
N GLY A 292 3.69 -19.39 -14.33
CA GLY A 292 4.43 -18.42 -13.52
C GLY A 292 5.12 -17.35 -14.36
N PRO A 293 6.04 -17.74 -15.28
CA PRO A 293 6.70 -16.78 -16.17
C PRO A 293 5.72 -15.98 -17.02
N LEU A 294 4.63 -16.59 -17.51
CA LEU A 294 3.59 -15.88 -18.27
C LEU A 294 2.90 -14.80 -17.43
N ALA A 295 2.57 -15.11 -16.16
CA ALA A 295 1.98 -14.13 -15.25
C ALA A 295 2.94 -12.97 -14.95
N LEU A 296 4.22 -13.26 -14.70
CA LEU A 296 5.24 -12.23 -14.46
C LEU A 296 5.50 -11.38 -15.71
N ALA A 297 5.53 -11.98 -16.89
CA ALA A 297 5.67 -11.25 -18.15
C ALA A 297 4.47 -10.32 -18.40
N ASN A 298 3.24 -10.81 -18.16
CA ASN A 298 2.04 -9.98 -18.24
C ASN A 298 2.11 -8.77 -17.29
N LEU A 299 2.51 -9.00 -16.03
CA LEU A 299 2.71 -7.95 -15.05
C LEU A 299 3.77 -6.94 -15.49
N ALA A 300 4.94 -7.42 -15.94
CA ALA A 300 6.04 -6.56 -16.37
C ALA A 300 5.66 -5.68 -17.57
N VAL A 301 5.01 -6.27 -18.58
CA VAL A 301 4.57 -5.54 -19.79
C VAL A 301 3.50 -4.51 -19.43
N THR A 302 2.46 -4.91 -18.70
CA THR A 302 1.36 -4.00 -18.35
C THR A 302 1.81 -2.89 -17.39
N ALA A 303 2.65 -3.19 -16.39
CA ALA A 303 3.20 -2.19 -15.49
C ALA A 303 4.14 -1.22 -16.22
N GLY A 304 5.02 -1.73 -17.09
CA GLY A 304 5.89 -0.90 -17.93
C GLY A 304 5.10 0.05 -18.84
N TRP A 305 3.99 -0.41 -19.39
CA TRP A 305 3.16 0.35 -20.31
C TRP A 305 2.28 1.41 -19.63
N LEU A 306 1.61 1.06 -18.54
CA LEU A 306 0.53 1.87 -17.95
C LEU A 306 0.86 2.50 -16.60
N SER A 307 1.87 1.99 -15.89
CA SER A 307 2.25 2.50 -14.57
C SER A 307 3.57 3.27 -14.64
N TYR A 308 4.67 2.60 -15.03
CA TYR A 308 5.97 3.25 -15.09
C TYR A 308 6.04 4.32 -16.18
N ARG A 309 5.34 4.17 -17.30
CA ARG A 309 5.30 5.19 -18.36
C ARG A 309 4.82 6.54 -17.84
N GLN A 310 3.75 6.55 -17.04
CA GLN A 310 3.21 7.78 -16.45
C GLN A 310 4.20 8.43 -15.48
N LEU A 311 4.84 7.62 -14.62
CA LEU A 311 5.84 8.13 -13.68
C LEU A 311 7.05 8.74 -14.40
N LEU A 312 7.57 8.06 -15.43
CA LEU A 312 8.73 8.52 -16.19
C LEU A 312 8.40 9.77 -17.02
N ARG A 313 7.20 9.84 -17.62
CA ARG A 313 6.75 11.03 -18.36
C ARG A 313 6.73 12.29 -17.48
N ASN A 314 6.45 12.13 -16.20
CA ASN A 314 6.39 13.22 -15.22
C ASN A 314 7.69 13.39 -14.40
N GLY A 315 8.81 12.81 -14.84
CA GLY A 315 10.13 12.99 -14.22
C GLY A 315 10.24 12.48 -12.78
N VAL A 316 9.39 11.53 -12.37
CA VAL A 316 9.37 11.04 -10.98
C VAL A 316 10.68 10.32 -10.62
N ASP A 317 11.29 9.62 -11.56
CA ASP A 317 12.57 8.95 -11.35
C ASP A 317 13.70 9.93 -11.08
N GLU A 318 13.75 11.05 -11.82
CA GLU A 318 14.71 12.13 -11.55
C GLU A 318 14.48 12.76 -10.18
N LYS A 319 13.22 13.06 -9.84
CA LYS A 319 12.85 13.60 -8.53
C LYS A 319 13.31 12.67 -7.39
N VAL A 320 13.05 11.38 -7.51
CA VAL A 320 13.45 10.36 -6.52
C VAL A 320 14.96 10.30 -6.32
N ILE A 321 15.74 10.34 -7.41
CA ILE A 321 17.20 10.33 -7.37
C ILE A 321 17.75 11.62 -6.75
N ASN A 322 17.21 12.77 -7.16
CA ASN A 322 17.64 14.07 -6.66
C ASN A 322 17.37 14.23 -5.17
N GLU A 323 16.20 13.82 -4.68
CA GLU A 323 15.88 13.84 -3.25
C GLU A 323 16.83 12.94 -2.44
N PHE A 324 17.15 11.75 -2.96
CA PHE A 324 18.10 10.85 -2.30
C PHE A 324 19.52 11.43 -2.24
N ASN A 325 20.00 12.02 -3.34
CA ASN A 325 21.33 12.66 -3.37
C ASN A 325 21.41 13.86 -2.41
N ALA A 326 20.36 14.69 -2.35
CA ALA A 326 20.28 15.80 -1.40
C ALA A 326 20.31 15.31 0.06
N PHE A 327 19.66 14.19 0.36
CA PHE A 327 19.75 13.56 1.68
C PHE A 327 21.17 13.07 2.01
N LEU A 328 21.87 12.45 1.07
CA LEU A 328 23.26 12.03 1.25
C LEU A 328 24.20 13.21 1.48
N GLU A 329 24.03 14.31 0.74
CA GLU A 329 24.81 15.54 0.94
C GLU A 329 24.57 16.15 2.32
N PHE A 330 23.31 16.16 2.78
CA PHE A 330 22.97 16.61 4.13
C PHE A 330 23.68 15.76 5.20
N LEU A 331 23.67 14.44 5.08
CA LEU A 331 24.38 13.55 6.01
C LEU A 331 25.90 13.79 6.01
N LYS A 332 26.52 13.96 4.84
CA LYS A 332 27.95 14.25 4.72
C LYS A 332 28.34 15.55 5.43
N ARG A 333 27.54 16.61 5.28
CA ARG A 333 27.76 17.88 5.98
C ARG A 333 27.67 17.71 7.49
N PHE A 334 26.73 16.89 7.97
CA PHE A 334 26.56 16.62 9.40
C PHE A 334 27.67 15.73 9.98
N SER A 335 28.24 14.81 9.21
CA SER A 335 29.37 13.96 9.64
C SER A 335 30.73 14.68 9.64
N MET A 336 30.81 15.87 9.03
CA MET A 336 32.02 16.72 9.02
C MET A 336 32.02 17.77 10.15
N ILE A 337 30.94 17.84 10.93
CA ILE A 337 30.81 18.62 12.17
C ILE A 337 30.95 17.65 13.33
#